data_AF-A0A183EG65-F1
#
_entry.id   AF-A0A183EG65-F1
#
_cell.length_a   1.000
_cell.length_b   1.000
_cell.length_c   1.000
_cell.angle_alpha   90.00
_cell.angle_beta   90.00
_cell.angle_gamma   90.00
#
_symmetry.space_group_name_H-M   'P 1'
#
loop_
_entity.id
_entity.type
_entity.pdbx_description
1 polymer ?
#
loop_
_entity_poly.entity_id
_entity_poly.type
_entity_poly.pdbx_seq_one_letter_code
_entity_poly.pdbx_strand_id
1 'polypeptide(L)'
;MFQLLVETIYSASLRKYIWQRDCGTVMLKFTHFIPNKFQLFRFIAVITICWIIFCSQVLPHGTRMHNRFCSSNATNNSSTELVPDPVRQYAVENNLVLPDDLKKPSWCKQKRSMLNPMPVFYVHIQKKYWQVEPFGYWQLKKLPCFLMASPVVFFVACGSLVELNRLRTLRGSIFVALWYSLQDPCSLIPFLVHSLLLTALALVLYNVEVLTRITFSSSPFIYLVLAQYMDHRTPLITLEDVQYPTLLPFLTNFSRTHWSHLLLLLYLLGYLYIGTLLFVNWLPFT
;
A
#
# COMPACT_ATOMS: atom_id res chain seq x y z
N MET A 1 -9.86 -13.92 2.91
CA MET A 1 -8.82 -14.05 3.95
C MET A 1 -7.83 -15.11 3.46
N PHE A 2 -6.72 -14.67 2.86
CA PHE A 2 -5.72 -15.56 2.28
C PHE A 2 -4.85 -16.13 3.42
N GLN A 3 -5.19 -17.30 3.93
CA GLN A 3 -4.29 -18.03 4.82
C GLN A 3 -3.25 -18.75 3.97
N LEU A 4 -2.07 -18.14 3.86
CA LEU A 4 -0.83 -18.86 3.63
C LEU A 4 -0.60 -19.72 4.87
N LEU A 5 -1.03 -20.98 4.83
CA LEU A 5 -0.74 -21.94 5.90
C LEU A 5 0.72 -22.36 5.71
N VAL A 6 1.59 -21.93 6.62
CA VAL A 6 2.99 -22.33 6.63
C VAL A 6 3.10 -23.47 7.62
N GLU A 7 3.36 -24.68 7.12
CA GLU A 7 3.60 -25.84 8.00
C GLU A 7 5.07 -25.88 8.38
N THR A 8 5.34 -26.02 9.68
CA THR A 8 6.68 -26.28 10.20
C THR A 8 6.97 -27.78 10.08
N ILE A 9 7.78 -28.16 9.09
CA ILE A 9 8.19 -29.55 8.89
C ILE A 9 9.60 -29.71 9.44
N TYR A 10 9.80 -30.69 10.34
CA TYR A 10 11.14 -31.02 10.83
C TYR A 10 11.95 -31.70 9.72
N SER A 11 13.01 -31.05 9.25
CA SER A 11 13.92 -31.65 8.27
C SER A 11 15.04 -32.38 8.98
N ALA A 12 15.00 -33.71 8.91
CA ALA A 12 16.02 -34.58 9.48
C ALA A 12 17.42 -34.33 8.89
N SER A 13 17.50 -33.92 7.61
CA SER A 13 18.77 -33.64 6.92
C SER A 13 19.47 -32.38 7.45
N LEU A 14 18.69 -31.35 7.80
CA LEU A 14 19.21 -30.07 8.27
C LEU A 14 19.10 -29.90 9.80
N ARG A 15 18.59 -30.94 10.49
CA ARG A 15 18.26 -30.95 11.93
C ARG A 15 17.56 -29.66 12.40
N LYS A 16 16.65 -29.14 11.58
CA LYS A 16 15.90 -27.92 11.87
C LYS A 16 14.47 -28.01 11.36
N TYR A 17 13.58 -27.29 12.02
CA TYR A 17 12.25 -27.03 11.49
C TYR A 17 12.38 -26.10 10.29
N ILE A 18 11.84 -26.53 9.15
CA ILE A 18 11.82 -25.76 7.91
C ILE A 18 10.38 -25.36 7.67
N TRP A 19 10.20 -24.09 7.32
CA TRP A 19 8.95 -23.57 6.80
C TRP A 19 8.76 -24.10 5.38
N GLN A 20 7.97 -25.16 5.24
CA GLN A 20 7.54 -25.59 3.92
C GLN A 20 6.31 -24.76 3.56
N ARG A 21 6.36 -24.09 2.40
CA ARG A 21 5.15 -23.47 1.83
C ARG A 21 4.21 -24.59 1.44
N ASP A 22 3.30 -24.91 2.35
CA ASP A 22 2.17 -25.72 2.00
C ASP A 22 1.19 -24.82 1.27
N CYS A 23 1.34 -24.80 -0.05
CA CYS A 23 0.40 -24.12 -0.94
C CYS A 23 -0.91 -24.89 -0.88
N GLY A 24 -1.70 -24.58 0.15
CA GLY A 24 -2.73 -25.43 0.71
C GLY A 24 -3.54 -26.21 -0.33
N THR A 25 -3.50 -27.53 -0.12
CA THR A 25 -4.47 -28.56 -0.49
C THR A 25 -5.95 -28.14 -0.25
N VAL A 26 -6.19 -27.06 0.51
CA VAL A 26 -7.50 -26.42 0.71
C VAL A 26 -7.97 -25.62 -0.52
N MET A 27 -7.07 -24.94 -1.24
CA MET A 27 -7.42 -24.33 -2.54
C MET A 27 -7.49 -25.38 -3.63
N LEU A 28 -6.58 -26.37 -3.63
CA LEU A 28 -6.52 -27.41 -4.65
C LEU A 28 -7.70 -28.38 -4.62
N LYS A 29 -8.34 -28.67 -3.48
CA LYS A 29 -9.62 -29.43 -3.51
C LYS A 29 -10.78 -28.65 -4.16
N PHE A 30 -10.73 -27.32 -4.19
CA PHE A 30 -11.74 -26.48 -4.87
C PHE A 30 -11.36 -26.13 -6.31
N THR A 31 -10.07 -25.99 -6.63
CA THR A 31 -9.60 -25.65 -7.99
C THR A 31 -9.33 -26.86 -8.87
N HIS A 32 -9.04 -28.04 -8.31
CA HIS A 32 -8.84 -29.26 -9.12
C HIS A 32 -10.15 -29.90 -9.59
N PHE A 33 -11.30 -29.44 -9.06
CA PHE A 33 -12.63 -29.88 -9.49
C PHE A 33 -13.28 -28.96 -10.55
N ILE A 34 -12.66 -27.81 -10.86
CA ILE A 34 -13.29 -26.79 -11.70
C ILE A 34 -12.35 -26.47 -12.89
N PRO A 35 -12.79 -26.70 -14.15
CA PRO A 35 -11.93 -26.53 -15.32
C PRO A 35 -11.44 -25.08 -15.47
N ASN A 36 -10.19 -24.90 -15.96
CA ASN A 36 -9.49 -23.61 -16.13
C ASN A 36 -10.32 -22.46 -16.73
N LYS A 37 -11.35 -22.76 -17.55
CA LYS A 37 -12.27 -21.76 -18.11
C LYS A 37 -13.04 -20.95 -17.04
N PHE A 38 -13.29 -21.54 -15.86
CA PHE A 38 -13.99 -20.89 -14.75
C PHE A 38 -13.11 -19.95 -13.93
N GLN A 39 -11.77 -20.11 -13.95
CA GLN A 39 -10.87 -19.23 -13.20
C GLN A 39 -10.85 -17.80 -13.77
N LEU A 40 -10.79 -17.67 -15.10
CA LEU A 40 -10.87 -16.38 -15.79
C LEU A 40 -12.22 -15.69 -15.50
N PHE A 41 -13.32 -16.45 -15.55
CA PHE A 41 -14.64 -15.94 -15.21
C PHE A 41 -14.72 -15.42 -13.77
N ARG A 42 -14.15 -16.15 -12.80
CA ARG A 42 -14.07 -15.68 -11.39
C ARG A 42 -13.24 -14.41 -11.26
N PHE A 43 -12.11 -14.32 -11.96
CA PHE A 43 -11.27 -13.12 -11.92
C PHE A 43 -12.00 -11.89 -12.51
N ILE A 44 -12.64 -12.06 -13.66
CA ILE A 44 -13.48 -11.02 -14.29
C ILE A 44 -14.61 -10.63 -13.33
N ALA A 45 -15.31 -11.61 -12.73
CA ALA A 45 -16.38 -11.36 -11.78
C ALA A 45 -15.91 -10.59 -10.54
N VAL A 46 -14.73 -10.91 -10.00
CA VAL A 46 -14.15 -10.16 -8.86
C VAL A 46 -13.81 -8.74 -9.28
N ILE A 47 -13.18 -8.54 -10.44
CA ILE A 47 -12.87 -7.19 -10.95
C ILE A 47 -14.15 -6.38 -11.14
N THR A 48 -15.19 -6.96 -11.74
CA THR A 48 -16.45 -6.24 -11.98
C THR A 48 -17.13 -5.90 -10.66
N ILE A 49 -17.17 -6.80 -9.68
CA ILE A 49 -17.70 -6.53 -8.34
C ILE A 49 -16.91 -5.41 -7.67
N CYS A 50 -15.57 -5.47 -7.66
CA CYS A 50 -14.72 -4.42 -7.09
C CYS A 50 -14.94 -3.08 -7.78
N TRP A 51 -15.06 -3.07 -9.11
CA TRP A 51 -15.35 -1.88 -9.89
C TRP A 51 -16.73 -1.28 -9.55
N ILE A 52 -17.75 -2.12 -9.39
CA ILE A 52 -19.09 -1.69 -8.99
C ILE A 52 -19.07 -1.09 -7.59
N ILE A 53 -18.41 -1.73 -6.62
CA ILE A 53 -18.26 -1.21 -5.24
C ILE A 53 -17.52 0.13 -5.26
N PHE A 54 -16.46 0.24 -6.05
CA PHE A 54 -15.71 1.48 -6.17
C PHE A 54 -16.56 2.60 -6.78
N CYS A 55 -17.24 2.33 -7.90
CA CYS A 55 -18.09 3.30 -8.58
C CYS A 55 -19.29 3.72 -7.73
N SER A 56 -19.89 2.81 -6.96
CA SER A 56 -21.04 3.11 -6.11
C SER A 56 -20.70 4.10 -4.98
N GLN A 57 -19.44 4.19 -4.57
CA GLN A 57 -18.99 5.17 -3.57
C GLN A 57 -18.55 6.49 -4.23
N VAL A 58 -17.74 6.40 -5.29
CA VAL A 58 -17.09 7.57 -5.88
C VAL A 58 -18.06 8.41 -6.71
N LEU A 59 -18.98 7.78 -7.46
CA LEU A 59 -19.90 8.53 -8.32
C LEU A 59 -20.87 9.40 -7.52
N PRO A 60 -21.57 8.89 -6.48
CA PRO A 60 -22.46 9.72 -5.66
C PRO A 60 -21.72 10.82 -4.92
N HIS A 61 -20.52 10.53 -4.39
CA HIS A 61 -19.68 11.55 -3.76
C HIS A 61 -19.34 12.68 -4.73
N GLY A 62 -18.88 12.33 -5.94
CA GLY A 62 -18.51 13.34 -6.93
C GLY A 62 -19.71 14.16 -7.42
N THR A 63 -20.89 13.55 -7.58
CA THR A 63 -22.12 14.28 -7.93
C THR A 63 -22.56 15.21 -6.80
N ARG A 64 -22.49 14.75 -5.54
CA ARG A 64 -22.82 15.56 -4.36
C ARG A 64 -21.93 16.79 -4.27
N MET A 65 -20.62 16.63 -4.46
CA MET A 65 -19.67 17.75 -4.44
C MET A 65 -19.85 18.69 -5.63
N HIS A 66 -20.09 18.16 -6.83
CA HIS A 66 -20.39 19.01 -7.99
C HIS A 66 -21.65 19.86 -7.75
N ASN A 67 -22.73 19.26 -7.25
CA ASN A 67 -23.96 20.00 -6.96
C ASN A 67 -23.74 21.05 -5.86
N ARG A 68 -22.90 20.79 -4.84
CA ARG A 68 -22.61 21.78 -3.79
C ARG A 68 -21.82 22.98 -4.29
N PHE A 69 -20.81 22.77 -5.14
CA PHE A 69 -19.90 23.84 -5.59
C PHE A 69 -20.29 24.49 -6.92
N CYS A 70 -21.14 23.86 -7.72
CA CYS A 70 -21.49 24.32 -9.08
C CYS A 70 -22.99 24.60 -9.27
N SER A 71 -23.84 24.33 -8.28
CA SER A 71 -25.27 24.69 -8.34
C SER A 71 -25.47 26.17 -8.04
N SER A 72 -26.14 26.88 -8.95
CA SER A 72 -26.48 28.30 -8.77
C SER A 72 -27.64 28.55 -7.79
N ASN A 73 -28.31 27.51 -7.28
CA ASN A 73 -29.45 27.66 -6.35
C ASN A 73 -29.04 28.02 -4.90
N ALA A 74 -27.77 28.39 -4.68
CA ALA A 74 -27.29 28.94 -3.41
C ALA A 74 -27.59 30.46 -3.26
N THR A 75 -28.37 31.05 -4.17
CA THR A 75 -29.02 32.34 -3.92
C THR A 75 -30.37 32.08 -3.25
N ASN A 76 -30.45 32.47 -1.98
CA ASN A 76 -31.64 32.61 -1.14
C ASN A 76 -31.84 31.45 -0.15
N ASN A 77 -31.16 31.59 1.00
CA ASN A 77 -31.58 31.14 2.33
C ASN A 77 -31.19 29.72 2.80
N SER A 78 -30.31 28.97 2.12
CA SER A 78 -29.89 27.63 2.59
C SER A 78 -28.38 27.34 2.61
N SER A 79 -27.52 28.20 2.07
CA SER A 79 -26.05 27.98 2.10
C SER A 79 -25.35 28.62 3.29
N THR A 80 -26.02 29.51 4.03
CA THR A 80 -25.46 30.16 5.23
C THR A 80 -25.34 29.19 6.41
N GLU A 81 -26.14 28.12 6.47
CA GLU A 81 -26.17 27.20 7.63
C GLU A 81 -25.17 26.02 7.57
N LEU A 82 -24.55 25.71 6.42
CA LEU A 82 -23.87 24.41 6.26
C LEU A 82 -22.39 24.40 6.63
N VAL A 83 -21.74 25.57 6.73
CA VAL A 83 -20.31 25.67 7.06
C VAL A 83 -20.18 26.51 8.32
N PRO A 84 -19.65 25.95 9.44
CA PRO A 84 -19.46 26.70 10.68
C PRO A 84 -18.66 27.98 10.44
N ASP A 85 -19.04 29.07 11.11
CA ASP A 85 -18.38 30.38 11.00
C ASP A 85 -16.84 30.33 11.16
N PRO A 86 -16.26 29.52 12.08
CA PRO A 86 -14.80 29.40 12.20
C PRO A 86 -14.14 28.89 10.90
N VAL A 87 -14.81 27.97 10.20
CA VAL A 87 -14.31 27.38 8.95
C VAL A 87 -14.44 28.38 7.80
N ARG A 88 -15.52 29.16 7.78
CA ARG A 88 -15.72 30.24 6.79
C ARG A 88 -14.65 31.32 6.96
N GLN A 89 -14.39 31.75 8.19
CA GLN A 89 -13.35 32.75 8.49
C GLN A 89 -11.97 32.25 8.05
N TYR A 90 -11.59 31.03 8.45
CA TYR A 90 -10.32 30.42 8.03
C TYR A 90 -10.19 30.31 6.50
N ALA A 91 -11.28 29.98 5.80
CA ALA A 91 -11.30 29.87 4.35
C ALA A 91 -11.10 31.22 3.66
N VAL A 92 -11.70 32.29 4.19
CA VAL A 92 -11.51 33.66 3.68
C VAL A 92 -10.08 34.13 3.92
N GLU A 93 -9.54 33.92 5.13
CA GLU A 93 -8.15 34.27 5.48
C GLU A 93 -7.12 33.58 4.57
N ASN A 94 -7.35 32.30 4.24
CA ASN A 94 -6.45 31.49 3.41
C ASN A 94 -6.80 31.51 1.90
N ASN A 95 -7.73 32.37 1.46
CA ASN A 95 -8.18 32.46 0.07
C ASN A 95 -8.62 31.11 -0.55
N LEU A 96 -9.30 30.27 0.24
CA LEU A 96 -9.82 28.96 -0.21
C LEU A 96 -11.10 29.11 -1.05
N VAL A 97 -11.46 28.04 -1.77
CA VAL A 97 -12.67 28.01 -2.61
C VAL A 97 -13.86 27.60 -1.76
N LEU A 98 -14.86 28.48 -1.64
CA LEU A 98 -16.11 28.22 -0.94
C LEU A 98 -17.22 27.77 -1.91
N PRO A 99 -18.25 27.04 -1.44
CA PRO A 99 -19.39 26.63 -2.27
C PRO A 99 -20.16 27.78 -2.93
N ASP A 100 -20.16 28.96 -2.31
CA ASP A 100 -20.85 30.17 -2.80
C ASP A 100 -20.08 30.92 -3.92
N ASP A 101 -18.80 30.57 -4.15
CA ASP A 101 -17.91 31.26 -5.10
C ASP A 101 -17.95 30.61 -6.51
N LEU A 102 -19.08 30.73 -7.21
CA LEU A 102 -19.31 30.11 -8.53
C LEU A 102 -18.30 30.52 -9.62
N LYS A 103 -17.57 31.63 -9.46
CA LYS A 103 -16.58 32.12 -10.43
C LYS A 103 -15.19 31.47 -10.26
N LYS A 104 -14.90 30.85 -9.12
CA LYS A 104 -13.57 30.30 -8.79
C LYS A 104 -13.30 28.86 -9.30
N PRO A 105 -14.26 27.90 -9.32
CA PRO A 105 -13.97 26.53 -9.71
C PRO A 105 -14.00 26.32 -11.23
N SER A 106 -12.83 26.07 -11.85
CA SER A 106 -12.71 25.78 -13.29
C SER A 106 -13.36 24.45 -13.72
N TRP A 107 -13.55 23.52 -12.78
CA TRP A 107 -14.07 22.17 -13.03
C TRP A 107 -15.60 22.11 -13.23
N CYS A 108 -16.34 23.19 -12.97
CA CYS A 108 -17.81 23.18 -13.10
C CYS A 108 -18.28 23.05 -14.55
N LYS A 109 -17.47 23.43 -15.54
CA LYS A 109 -17.82 23.33 -16.97
C LYS A 109 -17.49 21.96 -17.58
N GLN A 110 -16.73 21.13 -16.87
CA GLN A 110 -16.18 19.91 -17.43
C GLN A 110 -17.11 18.70 -17.21
N LYS A 111 -17.47 18.04 -18.31
CA LYS A 111 -18.34 16.86 -18.29
C LYS A 111 -17.57 15.65 -17.73
N ARG A 112 -18.26 14.87 -16.90
CA ARG A 112 -17.75 13.59 -16.39
C ARG A 112 -17.68 12.57 -17.53
N SER A 113 -16.58 11.82 -17.60
CA SER A 113 -16.46 10.66 -18.49
C SER A 113 -17.01 9.42 -17.80
N MET A 114 -17.79 8.59 -18.52
CA MET A 114 -18.33 7.34 -17.98
C MET A 114 -17.22 6.29 -17.73
N LEU A 115 -16.11 6.37 -18.46
CA LEU A 115 -14.98 5.45 -18.33
C LEU A 115 -14.08 5.77 -17.13
N ASN A 116 -14.09 7.02 -16.65
CA ASN A 116 -13.29 7.44 -15.51
C ASN A 116 -14.22 7.81 -14.34
N PRO A 117 -14.38 6.93 -13.34
CA PRO A 117 -15.24 7.19 -12.18
C PRO A 117 -14.73 8.35 -11.30
N MET A 118 -13.48 8.77 -11.45
CA MET A 118 -12.89 9.82 -10.61
C MET A 118 -13.66 11.15 -10.72
N PRO A 119 -13.85 11.86 -9.59
CA PRO A 119 -14.51 13.16 -9.63
C PRO A 119 -13.71 14.19 -10.45
N VAL A 120 -14.40 14.97 -11.28
CA VAL A 120 -13.79 15.96 -12.19
C VAL A 120 -12.98 17.03 -11.46
N PHE A 121 -13.42 17.40 -10.26
CA PHE A 121 -12.69 18.34 -9.41
C PHE A 121 -11.36 17.78 -8.91
N TYR A 122 -11.20 16.46 -8.82
CA TYR A 122 -10.05 15.84 -8.16
C TYR A 122 -8.74 16.23 -8.85
N VAL A 123 -8.67 16.12 -10.17
CA VAL A 123 -7.48 16.52 -10.95
C VAL A 123 -7.11 17.99 -10.73
N HIS A 124 -8.11 18.87 -10.64
CA HIS A 124 -7.90 20.30 -10.43
C HIS A 124 -7.40 20.61 -9.00
N ILE A 125 -7.98 19.96 -7.99
CA ILE A 125 -7.56 20.07 -6.59
C ILE A 125 -6.13 19.52 -6.44
N GLN A 126 -5.87 18.35 -7.04
CA GLN A 126 -4.55 17.72 -7.04
C GLN A 126 -3.48 18.65 -7.63
N LYS A 127 -3.77 19.27 -8.77
CA LYS A 127 -2.84 20.21 -9.39
C LYS A 127 -2.66 21.49 -8.56
N LYS A 128 -3.76 22.08 -8.06
CA LYS A 128 -3.72 23.38 -7.36
C LYS A 128 -3.06 23.30 -5.98
N TYR A 129 -3.45 22.32 -5.16
CA TYR A 129 -3.03 22.26 -3.76
C TYR A 129 -1.90 21.28 -3.51
N TRP A 130 -1.86 20.19 -4.28
CA TRP A 130 -0.84 19.17 -4.10
C TRP A 130 0.29 19.26 -5.13
N GLN A 131 0.19 20.05 -6.21
CA GLN A 131 1.26 20.15 -7.22
C GLN A 131 1.71 18.76 -7.73
N VAL A 132 0.73 17.89 -8.06
CA VAL A 132 1.00 16.54 -8.59
C VAL A 132 1.64 16.65 -9.97
N GLU A 133 2.96 16.78 -9.99
CA GLU A 133 3.82 16.79 -11.17
C GLU A 133 4.90 15.72 -10.96
N PRO A 134 5.41 15.07 -12.04
CA PRO A 134 6.52 14.16 -11.92
C PRO A 134 7.68 14.83 -11.19
N PHE A 135 8.08 14.27 -10.05
CA PHE A 135 9.10 14.80 -9.15
C PHE A 135 8.80 16.16 -8.47
N GLY A 136 7.57 16.68 -8.57
CA GLY A 136 7.19 17.97 -7.96
C GLY A 136 7.37 18.02 -6.43
N TYR A 137 7.40 16.86 -5.78
CA TYR A 137 7.57 16.70 -4.34
C TYR A 137 9.02 16.59 -3.84
N TRP A 138 10.00 16.57 -4.75
CA TRP A 138 11.42 16.49 -4.40
C TRP A 138 11.94 17.85 -3.91
N GLN A 139 11.45 18.25 -2.74
CA GLN A 139 11.80 19.50 -2.08
C GLN A 139 12.64 19.20 -0.83
N LEU A 140 13.64 20.05 -0.56
CA LEU A 140 14.49 19.91 0.64
C LEU A 140 13.68 19.94 1.94
N LYS A 141 12.53 20.62 1.95
CA LYS A 141 11.60 20.66 3.10
C LYS A 141 11.04 19.27 3.46
N LYS A 142 11.00 18.33 2.51
CA LYS A 142 10.49 16.97 2.68
C LYS A 142 11.60 15.94 2.92
N LEU A 143 12.86 16.39 3.09
CA LEU A 143 14.00 15.51 3.36
C LEU A 143 13.76 14.56 4.55
N PRO A 144 13.16 14.99 5.69
CA PRO A 144 12.84 14.08 6.78
C PRO A 144 11.92 12.93 6.36
N CYS A 145 10.93 13.21 5.50
CA CYS A 145 9.99 12.22 4.99
C CYS A 145 10.70 11.21 4.07
N PHE A 146 11.61 11.67 3.21
CA PHE A 146 12.44 10.78 2.39
C PHE A 146 13.34 9.87 3.22
N LEU A 147 13.93 10.39 4.30
CA LEU A 147 14.74 9.60 5.22
C LEU A 147 13.92 8.51 5.90
N MET A 148 12.69 8.81 6.32
CA MET A 148 11.79 7.82 6.92
C MET A 148 11.28 6.76 5.93
N ALA A 149 11.06 7.15 4.67
CA ALA A 149 10.63 6.24 3.61
C ALA A 149 11.76 5.37 3.04
N SER A 150 13.01 5.82 3.19
CA SER A 150 14.20 5.17 2.62
C SER A 150 14.35 3.68 2.98
N PRO A 151 14.17 3.23 4.24
CA PRO A 151 14.26 1.81 4.58
C PRO A 151 13.24 0.96 3.81
N VAL A 152 12.02 1.45 3.60
CA VAL A 152 10.99 0.73 2.85
C VAL A 152 11.40 0.57 1.39
N VAL A 153 11.82 1.68 0.75
CA VAL A 153 12.30 1.65 -0.63
C VAL A 153 13.49 0.69 -0.77
N PHE A 154 14.41 0.71 0.19
CA PHE A 154 15.55 -0.18 0.24
C PHE A 154 15.13 -1.66 0.33
N PHE A 155 14.22 -2.02 1.24
CA PHE A 155 13.75 -3.40 1.37
C PHE A 155 13.00 -3.89 0.13
N VAL A 156 12.17 -3.05 -0.48
CA VAL A 156 11.50 -3.40 -1.74
C VAL A 156 12.54 -3.63 -2.84
N ALA A 157 13.53 -2.74 -2.98
CA ALA A 157 14.57 -2.87 -3.99
C ALA A 157 15.43 -4.13 -3.78
N CYS A 158 15.96 -4.33 -2.57
CA CYS A 158 16.78 -5.50 -2.24
C CYS A 158 16.02 -6.81 -2.37
N GLY A 159 14.81 -6.90 -1.81
CA GLY A 159 13.96 -8.09 -1.93
C GLY A 159 13.64 -8.40 -3.39
N SER A 160 13.38 -7.36 -4.20
CA SER A 160 13.13 -7.52 -5.63
C SER A 160 14.36 -8.04 -6.37
N LEU A 161 15.54 -7.48 -6.10
CA LEU A 161 16.79 -7.91 -6.71
C LEU A 161 17.13 -9.36 -6.37
N VAL A 162 16.94 -9.77 -5.11
CA VAL A 162 17.17 -11.16 -4.67
C VAL A 162 16.26 -12.13 -5.41
N GLU A 163 14.96 -11.85 -5.49
CA GLU A 163 14.01 -12.71 -6.20
C GLU A 163 14.24 -12.72 -7.72
N LEU A 164 14.55 -11.58 -8.33
CA LEU A 164 14.90 -11.51 -9.75
C LEU A 164 16.17 -12.29 -10.07
N ASN A 165 17.20 -12.19 -9.23
CA ASN A 165 18.43 -12.96 -9.39
C ASN A 165 18.17 -14.47 -9.23
N ARG A 166 17.36 -14.87 -8.25
CA ARG A 166 16.95 -16.27 -8.06
C ARG A 166 16.26 -16.82 -9.32
N LEU A 167 15.34 -16.04 -9.90
CA LEU A 167 14.67 -16.41 -11.14
C LEU A 167 15.62 -16.49 -12.33
N ARG A 168 16.54 -15.54 -12.45
CA ARG A 168 17.54 -15.49 -13.53
C ARG A 168 18.42 -16.74 -13.51
N THR A 169 18.89 -17.15 -12.33
CA THR A 169 19.70 -18.36 -12.16
C THR A 169 18.93 -19.63 -12.52
N LEU A 170 17.65 -19.71 -12.15
CA LEU A 170 16.85 -20.93 -12.38
C LEU A 170 16.38 -21.10 -13.84
N ARG A 171 16.17 -20.01 -14.58
CA ARG A 171 15.44 -20.07 -15.85
C ARG A 171 16.10 -19.34 -17.03
N GLY A 172 17.30 -18.81 -16.84
CA GLY A 172 18.14 -18.18 -17.86
C GLY A 172 17.65 -16.82 -18.36
N SER A 173 16.35 -16.69 -18.68
CA SER A 173 15.72 -15.46 -19.15
C SER A 173 14.68 -14.94 -18.16
N ILE A 174 14.82 -13.66 -17.78
CA ILE A 174 13.94 -12.96 -16.82
C ILE A 174 12.50 -12.93 -17.33
N PHE A 175 12.28 -12.64 -18.62
CA PHE A 175 10.94 -12.54 -19.19
C PHE A 175 10.17 -13.86 -19.16
N VAL A 176 10.86 -14.96 -19.53
CA VAL A 176 10.28 -16.31 -19.48
C VAL A 176 10.01 -16.72 -18.03
N ALA A 177 10.92 -16.36 -17.12
CA ALA A 177 10.76 -16.61 -15.69
C ALA A 177 9.54 -15.87 -15.12
N LEU A 178 9.38 -14.59 -15.41
CA LEU A 178 8.23 -13.77 -14.99
C LEU A 178 6.93 -14.35 -15.53
N TRP A 179 6.85 -14.65 -16.83
CA TRP A 179 5.62 -15.15 -17.44
C TRP A 179 5.14 -16.45 -16.79
N TYR A 180 6.04 -17.42 -16.64
CA TYR A 180 5.69 -18.69 -16.01
C TYR A 180 5.39 -18.52 -14.51
N SER A 181 6.13 -17.65 -13.83
CA SER A 181 5.95 -17.45 -12.38
C SER A 181 4.68 -16.67 -12.05
N LEU A 182 4.13 -15.87 -12.97
CA LEU A 182 2.80 -15.27 -12.84
C LEU A 182 1.68 -16.32 -12.91
N GLN A 183 1.94 -17.47 -13.52
CA GLN A 183 0.99 -18.58 -13.62
C GLN A 183 1.09 -19.55 -12.44
N ASP A 184 2.16 -19.46 -11.66
CA ASP A 184 2.37 -20.26 -10.46
C ASP A 184 1.67 -19.62 -9.24
N PRO A 185 0.65 -20.27 -8.66
CA PRO A 185 -0.09 -19.72 -7.52
C PRO A 185 0.76 -19.55 -6.26
N CYS A 186 1.95 -20.14 -6.20
CA CYS A 186 2.86 -20.11 -5.04
C CYS A 186 3.98 -19.07 -5.18
N SER A 187 3.97 -18.31 -6.28
CA SER A 187 5.02 -17.34 -6.58
C SER A 187 4.88 -16.04 -5.78
N LEU A 188 6.02 -15.49 -5.38
CA LEU A 188 6.11 -14.15 -4.80
C LEU A 188 6.10 -13.03 -5.86
N ILE A 189 6.25 -13.38 -7.13
CA ILE A 189 6.46 -12.43 -8.23
C ILE A 189 5.28 -11.47 -8.46
N PRO A 190 4.01 -11.88 -8.36
CA PRO A 190 2.90 -10.93 -8.46
C PRO A 190 2.99 -9.81 -7.40
N PHE A 191 3.35 -10.17 -6.16
CA PHE A 191 3.49 -9.21 -5.06
C PHE A 191 4.70 -8.30 -5.22
N LEU A 192 5.79 -8.84 -5.76
CA LEU A 192 7.00 -8.10 -6.12
C LEU A 192 6.69 -7.04 -7.17
N VAL A 193 6.09 -7.43 -8.29
CA VAL A 193 5.76 -6.51 -9.40
C VAL A 193 4.81 -5.42 -8.91
N HIS A 194 3.80 -5.79 -8.13
CA HIS A 194 2.88 -4.83 -7.52
C HIS A 194 3.60 -3.85 -6.59
N SER A 195 4.47 -4.33 -5.70
CA SER A 195 5.21 -3.49 -4.75
C SER A 195 6.19 -2.55 -5.45
N LEU A 196 6.89 -3.02 -6.50
CA LEU A 196 7.77 -2.17 -7.31
C LEU A 196 7.00 -1.07 -8.04
N LEU A 197 5.88 -1.41 -8.67
CA LEU A 197 5.05 -0.43 -9.37
C LEU A 197 4.54 0.64 -8.40
N LEU A 198 4.02 0.24 -7.24
CA LEU A 198 3.55 1.18 -6.23
C LEU A 198 4.68 2.07 -5.71
N THR A 199 5.87 1.51 -5.45
CA THR A 199 7.02 2.28 -4.97
C THR A 199 7.51 3.27 -6.03
N ALA A 200 7.57 2.87 -7.30
CA ALA A 200 7.97 3.73 -8.41
C ALA A 200 6.97 4.89 -8.61
N LEU A 201 5.67 4.58 -8.63
CA LEU A 201 4.62 5.60 -8.72
C LEU A 201 4.65 6.54 -7.51
N ALA A 202 4.92 6.01 -6.31
CA ALA A 202 5.00 6.82 -5.10
C ALA A 202 6.19 7.77 -5.08
N LEU A 203 7.34 7.38 -5.66
CA LEU A 203 8.52 8.24 -5.75
C LEU A 203 8.42 9.33 -6.83
N VAL A 204 7.67 9.05 -7.90
CA VAL A 204 7.55 9.95 -9.06
C VAL A 204 6.34 10.87 -8.96
N LEU A 205 5.17 10.32 -8.60
CA LEU A 205 3.87 11.00 -8.73
C LEU A 205 3.20 11.29 -7.39
N TYR A 206 3.47 10.54 -6.33
CA TYR A 206 2.84 10.77 -5.03
C TYR A 206 3.76 11.53 -4.08
N ASN A 207 3.15 12.07 -3.03
CA ASN A 207 3.91 12.62 -1.92
C ASN A 207 4.57 11.47 -1.14
N VAL A 208 5.87 11.61 -0.86
CA VAL A 208 6.69 10.62 -0.12
C VAL A 208 6.11 10.29 1.26
N GLU A 209 5.36 11.21 1.87
CA GLU A 209 4.64 11.01 3.14
C GLU A 209 3.69 9.80 3.11
N VAL A 210 3.16 9.46 1.93
CA VAL A 210 2.18 8.39 1.76
C VAL A 210 2.83 7.08 1.28
N LEU A 211 4.12 7.11 0.93
CA LEU A 211 4.84 5.99 0.31
C LEU A 211 4.85 4.76 1.22
N THR A 212 5.26 4.93 2.48
CA THR A 212 5.36 3.84 3.45
C THR A 212 3.99 3.18 3.66
N ARG A 213 2.94 3.98 3.85
CA ARG A 213 1.56 3.51 4.04
C ARG A 213 1.05 2.69 2.87
N ILE A 214 1.16 3.23 1.65
CA ILE A 214 0.64 2.56 0.46
C ILE A 214 1.36 1.22 0.29
N THR A 215 2.68 1.19 0.48
CA THR A 215 3.46 -0.02 0.22
C THR A 215 3.19 -1.10 1.28
N PHE A 216 3.07 -0.74 2.56
CA PHE A 216 2.76 -1.68 3.64
C PHE A 216 1.29 -2.14 3.68
N SER A 217 0.35 -1.34 3.18
CA SER A 217 -1.08 -1.72 3.18
C SER A 217 -1.51 -2.46 1.92
N SER A 218 -0.87 -2.18 0.78
CA SER A 218 -1.34 -2.70 -0.52
C SER A 218 -0.67 -4.00 -0.93
N SER A 219 0.54 -4.31 -0.42
CA SER A 219 1.27 -5.52 -0.80
C SER A 219 1.83 -6.26 0.42
N PRO A 220 1.68 -7.60 0.49
CA PRO A 220 2.34 -8.40 1.51
C PRO A 220 3.86 -8.56 1.27
N PHE A 221 4.38 -8.09 0.12
CA PHE A 221 5.76 -8.34 -0.31
C PHE A 221 6.80 -7.92 0.73
N ILE A 222 6.69 -6.71 1.29
CA ILE A 222 7.66 -6.22 2.27
C ILE A 222 7.69 -7.11 3.51
N TYR A 223 6.53 -7.52 4.03
CA TYR A 223 6.47 -8.39 5.20
C TYR A 223 7.12 -9.74 4.92
N LEU A 224 6.93 -10.28 3.71
CA LEU A 224 7.55 -11.56 3.31
C LEU A 224 9.07 -11.42 3.19
N VAL A 225 9.56 -10.34 2.60
CA VAL A 225 11.01 -10.05 2.50
C VAL A 225 11.61 -9.87 3.89
N LEU A 226 10.97 -9.11 4.77
CA LEU A 226 11.41 -8.91 6.15
C LEU A 226 11.40 -10.23 6.93
N ALA A 227 10.34 -11.02 6.83
CA ALA A 227 10.24 -12.31 7.50
C ALA A 227 11.33 -13.27 7.04
N GLN A 228 11.59 -13.36 5.72
CA GLN A 228 12.68 -14.18 5.17
C GLN A 228 14.05 -13.69 5.63
N TYR A 229 14.25 -12.37 5.67
CA TYR A 229 15.50 -11.78 6.16
C TYR A 229 15.73 -12.10 7.63
N MET A 230 14.68 -12.01 8.46
CA MET A 230 14.75 -12.32 9.88
C MET A 230 15.01 -13.80 10.11
N ASP A 231 14.23 -14.68 9.47
CA ASP A 231 14.34 -16.14 9.57
C ASP A 231 15.74 -16.64 9.18
N HIS A 232 16.29 -16.14 8.07
CA HIS A 232 17.62 -16.53 7.61
C HIS A 232 18.74 -16.17 8.62
N ARG A 233 18.52 -15.15 9.45
CA ARG A 233 19.52 -14.59 10.35
C ARG A 233 19.36 -15.05 11.80
N THR A 234 18.23 -15.66 12.16
CA THR A 234 18.02 -16.33 13.44
C THR A 234 17.86 -17.85 13.24
N PRO A 235 18.91 -18.58 12.83
CA PRO A 235 18.79 -19.99 12.48
C PRO A 235 18.60 -20.96 13.66
N LEU A 236 18.61 -20.49 14.92
CA LEU A 236 18.78 -21.34 16.11
C LEU A 236 17.95 -20.93 17.34
N ILE A 237 16.76 -20.36 17.16
CA ILE A 237 15.88 -20.15 18.31
C ILE A 237 15.17 -21.48 18.61
N THR A 238 15.65 -22.19 19.64
CA THR A 238 14.96 -23.39 20.14
C THR A 238 13.69 -22.98 20.90
N LEU A 239 12.74 -23.90 21.10
CA LEU A 239 11.51 -23.62 21.84
C LEU A 239 11.80 -23.13 23.28
N GLU A 240 12.92 -23.56 23.85
CA GLU A 240 13.42 -23.17 25.17
C GLU A 240 13.90 -21.70 25.19
N ASP A 241 14.54 -21.24 24.10
CA ASP A 241 14.96 -19.83 23.94
C ASP A 241 13.78 -18.87 23.74
N VAL A 242 12.60 -19.40 23.36
CA VAL A 242 11.34 -18.63 23.27
C VAL A 242 10.68 -18.49 24.65
N GLN A 243 11.06 -19.29 25.66
CA GLN A 243 10.46 -19.21 26.99
C GLN A 243 11.05 -18.09 27.86
N TYR A 244 12.23 -17.56 27.51
CA TYR A 244 12.91 -16.48 28.24
C TYR A 244 13.57 -15.50 27.25
N PRO A 245 13.13 -14.23 27.11
CA PRO A 245 12.17 -13.44 27.89
C PRO A 245 10.69 -13.58 27.47
N THR A 246 9.74 -13.28 28.35
CA THR A 246 8.29 -13.51 28.11
C THR A 246 7.66 -12.64 27.02
N LEU A 247 8.19 -11.43 26.77
CA LEU A 247 7.65 -10.50 25.78
C LEU A 247 8.48 -10.50 24.49
N LEU A 248 7.87 -11.00 23.42
CA LEU A 248 8.40 -11.09 22.05
C LEU A 248 9.77 -11.80 21.90
N PRO A 249 9.84 -13.11 22.26
CA PRO A 249 10.90 -14.07 22.02
C PRO A 249 11.99 -13.73 21.02
N PHE A 250 11.46 -13.86 19.82
CA PHE A 250 12.11 -13.79 18.54
C PHE A 250 12.74 -12.42 18.28
N LEU A 251 12.04 -11.33 18.63
CA LEU A 251 12.52 -9.98 18.37
C LEU A 251 13.69 -9.63 19.28
N THR A 252 13.66 -10.07 20.55
CA THR A 252 14.75 -9.83 21.49
C THR A 252 16.02 -10.55 21.05
N ASN A 253 15.94 -11.83 20.67
CA ASN A 253 17.07 -12.59 20.14
C ASN A 253 17.59 -12.02 18.81
N PHE A 254 16.69 -11.65 17.89
CA PHE A 254 17.05 -11.00 16.64
C PHE A 254 17.84 -9.70 16.86
N SER A 255 17.41 -8.86 17.80
CA SER A 255 18.07 -7.58 18.10
C SER A 255 19.48 -7.74 18.67
N ARG A 256 19.75 -8.82 19.42
CA ARG A 256 21.06 -9.10 20.03
C ARG A 256 22.10 -9.62 19.05
N THR A 257 21.68 -10.08 17.87
CA THR A 257 22.57 -10.74 16.91
C THR A 257 23.53 -9.74 16.27
N HIS A 258 23.04 -8.58 15.83
CA HIS A 258 23.85 -7.57 15.15
C HIS A 258 23.21 -6.17 15.20
N TRP A 259 24.02 -5.11 15.15
CA TRP A 259 23.54 -3.72 15.27
C TRP A 259 22.52 -3.31 14.19
N SER A 260 22.66 -3.80 12.96
CA SER A 260 21.69 -3.54 11.89
C SER A 260 20.30 -4.14 12.16
N HIS A 261 20.24 -5.22 12.95
CA HIS A 261 18.99 -5.91 13.31
C HIS A 261 18.26 -5.13 14.40
N LEU A 262 19.01 -4.61 15.36
CA LEU A 262 18.51 -3.67 16.36
C LEU A 262 17.96 -2.40 15.68
N LEU A 263 18.69 -1.81 14.74
CA LEU A 263 18.23 -0.62 13.99
C LEU A 263 16.93 -0.90 13.21
N LEU A 264 16.83 -2.05 12.55
CA LEU A 264 15.61 -2.46 11.86
C LEU A 264 14.43 -2.61 12.84
N LEU A 265 14.66 -3.26 13.99
CA LEU A 265 13.61 -3.44 15.00
C LEU A 265 13.16 -2.10 15.58
N LEU A 266 14.10 -1.20 15.88
CA LEU A 266 13.81 0.16 16.35
C LEU A 266 13.03 0.95 15.30
N TYR A 267 13.37 0.82 14.01
CA TYR A 267 12.61 1.44 12.93
C TYR A 267 11.16 0.93 12.88
N LEU A 268 10.95 -0.40 12.94
CA LEU A 268 9.61 -0.98 12.88
C LEU A 268 8.75 -0.61 14.10
N LEU A 269 9.31 -0.72 15.32
CA LEU A 269 8.61 -0.35 16.55
C LEU A 269 8.39 1.16 16.64
N GLY A 270 9.38 1.95 16.23
CA GLY A 270 9.29 3.39 16.13
C GLY A 270 8.19 3.81 15.16
N TYR A 271 8.14 3.23 13.97
CA TYR A 271 7.07 3.48 13.01
C TYR A 271 5.71 3.06 13.55
N LEU A 272 5.61 1.93 14.25
CA LEU A 272 4.36 1.50 14.89
C LEU A 272 3.88 2.53 15.93
N TYR A 273 4.74 2.92 16.86
CA TYR A 273 4.36 3.82 17.94
C TYR A 273 4.18 5.27 17.46
N ILE A 274 5.22 5.84 16.86
CA ILE A 274 5.24 7.23 16.38
C ILE A 274 4.23 7.40 15.25
N GLY A 275 4.17 6.46 14.30
CA GLY A 275 3.18 6.49 13.22
C GLY A 275 1.77 6.49 13.78
N THR A 276 1.44 5.64 14.76
CA THR A 276 0.09 5.66 15.36
C THR A 276 -0.22 7.02 16.02
N LEU A 277 0.73 7.60 16.76
CA LEU A 277 0.54 8.91 17.38
C LEU A 277 0.37 10.04 16.36
N LEU A 278 1.16 10.03 15.29
CA LEU A 278 1.09 11.05 14.24
C LEU A 278 -0.18 10.90 13.39
N PHE A 279 -0.68 9.66 13.19
CA PHE A 279 -1.91 9.39 12.44
C PHE A 279 -3.11 10.07 13.09
N VAL A 280 -3.27 9.86 14.40
CA VAL A 280 -4.41 10.36 15.18
C VAL A 280 -4.41 11.89 15.21
N ASN A 281 -3.23 12.50 15.11
CA ASN A 281 -3.05 13.95 15.11
C ASN A 281 -3.07 14.58 13.71
N TRP A 282 -3.42 13.83 12.65
CA TRP A 282 -3.47 14.32 11.26
C TRP A 282 -2.15 14.93 10.76
N LEU A 283 -1.02 14.49 11.31
CA LEU A 283 0.30 14.98 10.93
C LEU A 283 0.82 14.25 9.69
N PRO A 284 1.70 14.88 8.88
CA PRO A 284 2.16 14.38 7.57
C PRO A 284 3.08 13.13 7.62
N PHE A 285 3.00 12.32 8.67
CA PHE A 285 3.98 11.27 8.95
C PHE A 285 3.32 9.90 9.19
N THR A 286 2.38 9.53 8.31
CA THR A 286 1.68 8.23 8.33
C THR A 286 1.24 7.66 7.02
#